data_AF-A0A7S0HI49-F1
#
_entry.id   AF-A0A7S0HI49-F1
#
_cell.length_a   1.000
_cell.length_b   1.000
_cell.length_c   1.000
_cell.angle_alpha   90.00
_cell.angle_beta   90.00
_cell.angle_gamma   90.00
#
_symmetry.space_group_name_H-M   'P 1'
#
loop_
_entity.id
_entity.type
_entity.pdbx_description
1 polymer ?
#
loop_
_entity_poly.entity_id
_entity_poly.type
_entity_poly.pdbx_seq_one_letter_code
_entity_poly.pdbx_strand_id
1 'polypeptide(L)'
;SESPLPPPSPSLPPPFPPPMPPPFPPQLYVSPMCPVGNATDGINNFAHLEGATSVAIFTIDVRTFAIVASPGDDGVQIMDVSDPSSPVPAGSATNGVGGFTMLKRAQSVATFTIDESTFAIVGSGADNGIQLMNVSDPYSPVALGTAQDDVGNFSTLAGASGVATFKI
;
A
#
# COMPACT_ATOMS: atom_id res chain seq x y z
N SER A 1 -0.79 53.52 -81.08
CA SER A 1 0.27 52.50 -80.98
C SER A 1 0.80 52.52 -79.56
N GLU A 2 0.37 51.58 -78.72
CA GLU A 2 0.90 51.48 -77.35
C GLU A 2 2.19 50.66 -77.38
N SER A 3 3.24 51.20 -76.77
CA SER A 3 4.57 50.57 -76.69
C SER A 3 4.56 49.39 -75.72
N PRO A 4 5.26 48.28 -76.01
CA PRO A 4 5.26 47.11 -75.14
C PRO A 4 5.98 47.38 -73.81
N LEU A 5 5.44 46.82 -72.73
CA LEU A 5 5.96 46.93 -71.37
C LEU A 5 7.35 46.28 -71.23
N PRO A 6 8.22 46.81 -70.36
CA PRO A 6 9.54 46.22 -70.09
C PRO A 6 9.40 44.85 -69.42
N PRO A 7 10.37 43.94 -69.62
CA PRO A 7 10.33 42.61 -69.02
C PRO A 7 10.44 42.70 -67.49
N PRO A 8 9.82 41.75 -66.77
CA PRO A 8 9.86 41.72 -65.31
C PRO A 8 11.28 41.46 -64.80
N SER A 9 11.64 42.13 -63.69
CA SER A 9 12.91 41.95 -63.00
C SER A 9 13.08 40.50 -62.51
N PRO A 10 14.31 39.95 -62.53
CA PRO A 10 14.55 38.61 -62.01
C PRO A 10 14.26 38.54 -60.51
N SER A 11 13.53 37.50 -60.10
CA SER A 11 13.21 37.24 -58.70
C SER A 11 14.47 36.84 -57.92
N LEU A 12 14.66 37.44 -56.74
CA LEU A 12 15.72 37.05 -55.81
C LEU A 12 15.54 35.58 -55.36
N PRO A 13 16.65 34.83 -55.18
CA PRO A 13 16.56 33.48 -54.63
C PRO A 13 15.98 33.52 -53.21
N PRO A 14 15.25 32.49 -52.78
CA PRO A 14 14.70 32.43 -51.43
C PRO A 14 15.82 32.43 -50.39
N PRO A 15 15.58 33.00 -49.20
CA PRO A 15 16.55 32.96 -48.11
C PRO A 15 16.84 31.52 -47.68
N PHE A 16 18.07 31.27 -47.23
CA PHE A 16 18.43 29.98 -46.66
C PHE A 16 17.58 29.68 -45.42
N PRO A 17 17.15 28.41 -45.23
CA PRO A 17 16.46 28.04 -44.01
C PRO A 17 17.39 28.21 -42.80
N PRO A 18 16.84 28.55 -41.62
CA PRO A 18 17.63 28.64 -40.40
C PRO A 18 18.27 27.28 -40.05
N PRO A 19 19.42 27.28 -39.36
CA PRO A 19 20.06 26.05 -38.92
C PRO A 19 19.13 25.23 -38.01
N MET A 20 19.18 23.91 -38.16
CA MET A 20 18.38 22.98 -37.36
C MET A 20 18.80 23.09 -35.88
N PRO A 21 17.85 23.14 -34.93
CA PRO A 21 18.18 23.07 -33.51
C PRO A 21 18.89 21.73 -33.19
N PRO A 22 19.74 21.69 -32.14
CA PRO A 22 20.38 20.45 -31.73
C PRO A 22 19.33 19.37 -31.43
N PRO A 23 19.65 18.07 -31.66
CA PRO A 23 18.75 16.99 -31.35
C PRO A 23 18.39 17.03 -29.85
N PHE A 24 17.10 16.89 -29.56
CA PHE A 24 16.63 16.81 -28.18
C PHE A 24 17.31 15.63 -27.47
N PRO A 25 17.70 15.78 -26.19
CA PRO A 25 18.16 14.63 -25.42
C PRO A 25 17.07 13.56 -25.39
N PRO A 26 17.43 12.26 -25.41
CA PRO A 26 16.45 11.19 -25.30
C PRO A 26 15.63 11.43 -24.04
N GLN A 27 14.31 11.59 -24.21
CA GLN A 27 13.40 11.58 -23.08
C GLN A 27 13.56 10.20 -22.44
N LEU A 28 13.93 10.16 -21.16
CA LEU A 28 13.84 8.92 -20.41
C LEU A 28 12.38 8.51 -20.45
N TYR A 29 12.07 7.50 -21.26
CA TYR A 29 10.75 6.90 -21.30
C TYR A 29 10.57 6.15 -19.98
N VAL A 30 10.14 6.88 -18.96
CA VAL A 30 9.63 6.28 -17.74
C VAL A 30 8.39 5.51 -18.17
N SER A 31 8.50 4.20 -18.29
CA SER A 31 7.34 3.34 -18.50
C SER A 31 6.29 3.75 -17.47
N PRO A 32 5.03 4.02 -17.88
CA PRO A 32 4.00 4.36 -16.91
C PRO A 32 3.94 3.23 -15.87
N MET A 33 3.77 3.59 -14.60
CA MET A 33 3.53 2.60 -13.56
C MET A 33 2.30 1.79 -13.96
N CYS A 34 2.51 0.54 -14.40
CA CYS A 34 1.44 -0.40 -14.67
C CYS A 34 1.17 -1.17 -13.37
N PRO A 35 -0.03 -1.04 -12.78
CA PRO A 35 -0.39 -1.89 -11.64
C PRO A 35 -0.33 -3.36 -12.08
N VAL A 36 0.33 -4.18 -11.27
CA VAL A 36 0.54 -5.61 -11.57
C VAL A 36 -0.61 -6.46 -11.05
N GLY A 37 -1.24 -6.05 -9.94
CA GLY A 37 -2.41 -6.67 -9.34
C GLY A 37 -3.09 -5.72 -8.36
N ASN A 38 -4.29 -6.10 -7.90
CA ASN A 38 -5.05 -5.34 -6.91
C ASN A 38 -5.89 -6.27 -6.02
N ALA A 39 -6.15 -5.83 -4.79
CA ALA A 39 -7.17 -6.37 -3.91
C ALA A 39 -8.18 -5.25 -3.63
N THR A 40 -9.46 -5.59 -3.62
CA THR A 40 -10.54 -4.61 -3.49
C THR A 40 -11.56 -5.10 -2.48
N ASP A 41 -11.95 -4.20 -1.59
CA ASP A 41 -12.92 -4.49 -0.53
C ASP A 41 -14.26 -5.01 -1.09
N GLY A 42 -14.81 -6.02 -0.43
CA GLY A 42 -16.03 -6.73 -0.82
C GLY A 42 -15.91 -7.59 -2.09
N ILE A 43 -14.74 -7.70 -2.71
CA ILE A 43 -14.51 -8.45 -3.95
C ILE A 43 -13.60 -9.65 -3.66
N ASN A 44 -13.87 -10.81 -4.29
CA ASN A 44 -13.01 -12.00 -4.19
C ASN A 44 -12.66 -12.44 -2.75
N ASN A 45 -13.60 -12.29 -1.81
CA ASN A 45 -13.45 -12.60 -0.38
C ASN A 45 -12.45 -11.71 0.39
N PHE A 46 -12.04 -10.58 -0.18
CA PHE A 46 -11.41 -9.52 0.60
C PHE A 46 -12.50 -8.77 1.35
N ALA A 47 -12.64 -9.06 2.64
CA ALA A 47 -13.73 -8.51 3.45
C ALA A 47 -13.28 -7.37 4.37
N HIS A 48 -11.97 -7.19 4.56
CA HIS A 48 -11.41 -6.21 5.50
C HIS A 48 -10.40 -5.27 4.84
N LEU A 49 -10.83 -4.51 3.81
CA LEU A 49 -10.00 -3.51 3.14
C LEU A 49 -10.65 -2.11 3.07
N GLU A 50 -11.82 -1.91 3.68
CA GLU A 50 -12.50 -0.61 3.73
C GLU A 50 -11.64 0.45 4.45
N GLY A 51 -11.18 1.43 3.67
CA GLY A 51 -10.39 2.53 4.20
C GLY A 51 -8.99 2.11 4.68
N ALA A 52 -8.42 1.03 4.14
CA ALA A 52 -7.09 0.51 4.47
C ALA A 52 -6.04 1.62 4.74
N THR A 53 -5.44 1.62 5.94
CA THR A 53 -4.51 2.68 6.39
C THR A 53 -3.07 2.26 6.51
N SER A 54 -2.81 0.98 6.78
CA SER A 54 -1.46 0.47 7.06
C SER A 54 -1.31 -0.93 6.50
N VAL A 55 -0.11 -1.22 5.98
CA VAL A 55 0.27 -2.54 5.50
C VAL A 55 1.61 -2.94 6.11
N ALA A 56 1.73 -4.20 6.52
CA ALA A 56 3.00 -4.83 6.87
C ALA A 56 3.16 -6.12 6.08
N ILE A 57 4.40 -6.50 5.81
CA ILE A 57 4.74 -7.71 5.06
C ILE A 57 5.51 -8.67 5.98
N PHE A 58 5.28 -9.96 5.83
CA PHE A 58 6.04 -11.00 6.50
C PHE A 58 6.16 -12.22 5.58
N THR A 59 7.15 -13.07 5.85
CA THR A 59 7.44 -14.26 5.05
C THR A 59 7.30 -15.50 5.91
N ILE A 60 6.60 -16.49 5.41
CA ILE A 60 6.51 -17.83 6.02
C ILE A 60 6.98 -18.81 4.95
N ASP A 61 8.05 -19.53 5.25
CA ASP A 61 8.80 -20.35 4.30
C ASP A 61 9.20 -19.55 3.04
N VAL A 62 8.64 -19.91 1.88
CA VAL A 62 8.88 -19.27 0.58
C VAL A 62 7.76 -18.30 0.17
N ARG A 63 6.70 -18.19 0.98
CA ARG A 63 5.53 -17.37 0.69
C ARG A 63 5.65 -16.01 1.35
N THR A 64 5.20 -14.99 0.65
CA THR A 64 5.13 -13.62 1.13
C THR A 64 3.68 -13.27 1.43
N PHE A 65 3.41 -12.82 2.64
CA PHE A 65 2.08 -12.41 3.09
C PHE A 65 2.08 -10.92 3.41
N ALA A 66 0.97 -10.27 3.13
CA ALA A 66 0.69 -8.92 3.56
C ALA A 66 -0.46 -8.94 4.57
N ILE A 67 -0.34 -8.11 5.60
CA ILE A 67 -1.41 -7.82 6.53
C ILE A 67 -1.76 -6.34 6.45
N VAL A 68 -3.05 -6.05 6.32
CA VAL A 68 -3.59 -4.70 6.14
C VAL A 68 -4.53 -4.37 7.29
N ALA A 69 -4.34 -3.21 7.90
CA ALA A 69 -5.28 -2.65 8.87
C ALA A 69 -6.41 -1.93 8.12
N SER A 70 -7.66 -2.30 8.42
CA SER A 70 -8.88 -1.72 7.87
C SER A 70 -9.68 -1.05 8.97
N PRO A 71 -9.62 0.29 9.07
CA PRO A 71 -10.43 1.00 10.03
C PRO A 71 -11.92 1.01 9.71
N GLY A 72 -12.33 0.82 8.45
CA GLY A 72 -13.73 0.75 8.06
C GLY A 72 -14.39 -0.55 8.51
N ASP A 73 -13.65 -1.66 8.42
CA ASP A 73 -14.15 -2.99 8.77
C ASP A 73 -13.88 -3.42 10.23
N ASP A 74 -13.35 -2.52 11.06
CA ASP A 74 -12.95 -2.81 12.44
C ASP A 74 -12.04 -4.06 12.54
N GLY A 75 -11.03 -4.16 11.67
CA GLY A 75 -10.28 -5.40 11.55
C GLY A 75 -9.00 -5.33 10.72
N VAL A 76 -8.48 -6.51 10.43
CA VAL A 76 -7.31 -6.70 9.56
C VAL A 76 -7.58 -7.78 8.51
N GLN A 77 -7.00 -7.59 7.32
CA GLN A 77 -6.97 -8.59 6.25
C GLN A 77 -5.56 -9.12 6.07
N ILE A 78 -5.40 -10.45 6.03
CA ILE A 78 -4.18 -11.14 5.65
C ILE A 78 -4.37 -11.70 4.24
N MET A 79 -3.35 -11.56 3.40
CA MET A 79 -3.35 -12.05 2.03
C MET A 79 -1.99 -12.61 1.61
N ASP A 80 -2.02 -13.66 0.80
CA ASP A 80 -0.85 -14.17 0.09
C ASP A 80 -0.57 -13.25 -1.11
N VAL A 81 0.63 -12.69 -1.14
CA VAL A 81 1.13 -11.79 -2.20
C VAL A 81 2.39 -12.37 -2.85
N SER A 82 2.59 -13.69 -2.74
CA SER A 82 3.72 -14.40 -3.37
C SER A 82 3.70 -14.27 -4.90
N ASP A 83 2.50 -14.19 -5.49
CA ASP A 83 2.30 -13.72 -6.85
C ASP A 83 1.75 -12.28 -6.81
N PRO A 84 2.58 -11.26 -7.13
CA PRO A 84 2.15 -9.86 -7.06
C PRO A 84 1.07 -9.51 -8.10
N SER A 85 0.84 -10.37 -9.11
CA SER A 85 -0.22 -10.18 -10.11
C SER A 85 -1.57 -10.75 -9.69
N SER A 86 -1.57 -11.62 -8.67
CA SER A 86 -2.77 -12.28 -8.19
C SER A 86 -2.76 -12.44 -6.66
N PRO A 87 -2.96 -11.36 -5.89
CA PRO A 87 -3.14 -11.45 -4.45
C PRO A 87 -4.33 -12.34 -4.07
N VAL A 88 -4.17 -13.20 -3.07
CA VAL A 88 -5.21 -14.13 -2.60
C VAL A 88 -5.50 -13.90 -1.12
N PRO A 89 -6.77 -13.77 -0.68
CA PRO A 89 -7.07 -13.66 0.74
C PRO A 89 -6.66 -14.94 1.47
N ALA A 90 -5.95 -14.78 2.59
CA ALA A 90 -5.48 -15.89 3.43
C ALA A 90 -6.31 -16.02 4.70
N GLY A 91 -6.43 -14.93 5.47
CA GLY A 91 -7.15 -14.89 6.72
C GLY A 91 -7.56 -13.47 7.08
N SER A 92 -8.33 -13.32 8.14
CA SER A 92 -8.76 -12.01 8.61
C SER A 92 -9.08 -12.05 10.11
N ALA A 93 -9.11 -10.89 10.75
CA ALA A 93 -9.56 -10.77 12.13
C ALA A 93 -10.45 -9.52 12.28
N THR A 94 -11.55 -9.69 13.02
CA THR A 94 -12.58 -8.66 13.23
C THR A 94 -12.71 -8.38 14.71
N ASN A 95 -12.89 -7.11 15.08
CA ASN A 95 -13.14 -6.73 16.46
C ASN A 95 -14.37 -7.44 17.04
N GLY A 96 -14.23 -7.98 18.26
CA GLY A 96 -15.27 -8.71 18.98
C GLY A 96 -15.44 -10.17 18.57
N VAL A 97 -14.67 -10.66 17.59
CA VAL A 97 -14.74 -12.05 17.10
C VAL A 97 -13.47 -12.80 17.51
N GLY A 98 -13.55 -14.09 17.85
CA GLY A 98 -12.36 -14.93 18.01
C GLY A 98 -11.35 -14.51 19.08
N GLY A 99 -11.76 -13.69 20.06
CA GLY A 99 -10.88 -13.16 21.10
C GLY A 99 -10.12 -11.88 20.72
N PHE A 100 -10.36 -11.34 19.53
CA PHE A 100 -9.85 -10.03 19.13
C PHE A 100 -10.71 -8.94 19.74
N THR A 101 -10.16 -8.13 20.65
CA THR A 101 -10.93 -7.11 21.39
C THR A 101 -10.41 -5.69 21.23
N MET A 102 -9.30 -5.52 20.51
CA MET A 102 -8.65 -4.21 20.29
C MET A 102 -8.39 -3.96 18.80
N LEU A 103 -9.40 -4.17 17.95
CA LEU A 103 -9.30 -3.97 16.49
C LEU A 103 -10.29 -2.93 15.95
N LYS A 104 -11.09 -2.29 16.80
CA LYS A 104 -12.05 -1.28 16.36
C LYS A 104 -11.31 -0.12 15.70
N ARG A 105 -11.68 0.22 14.47
CA ARG A 105 -10.96 1.18 13.64
C ARG A 105 -9.45 0.95 13.63
N ALA A 106 -8.99 -0.29 13.42
CA ALA A 106 -7.57 -0.63 13.33
C ALA A 106 -6.82 0.33 12.38
N GLN A 107 -5.79 1.01 12.88
CA GLN A 107 -5.12 2.10 12.17
C GLN A 107 -3.71 1.76 11.69
N SER A 108 -2.99 0.96 12.47
CA SER A 108 -1.61 0.57 12.16
C SER A 108 -1.40 -0.91 12.40
N VAL A 109 -0.47 -1.49 11.65
CA VAL A 109 -0.03 -2.85 11.85
C VAL A 109 1.47 -2.94 11.65
N ALA A 110 2.14 -3.69 12.52
CA ALA A 110 3.55 -4.03 12.42
C ALA A 110 3.74 -5.52 12.69
N THR A 111 4.72 -6.14 12.02
CA THR A 111 5.06 -7.55 12.17
C THR A 111 6.45 -7.71 12.77
N PHE A 112 6.67 -8.82 13.46
CA PHE A 112 7.98 -9.23 13.98
C PHE A 112 8.02 -10.75 14.17
N THR A 113 9.22 -11.29 14.34
CA THR A 113 9.44 -12.73 14.47
C THR A 113 10.18 -13.04 15.77
N ILE A 114 9.75 -14.05 16.52
CA ILE A 114 10.45 -14.62 17.68
C ILE A 114 10.53 -16.12 17.47
N ASP A 115 11.74 -16.70 17.49
CA ASP A 115 11.98 -18.15 17.42
C ASP A 115 11.12 -18.86 16.36
N GLU A 116 11.22 -18.38 15.10
CA GLU A 116 10.47 -18.84 13.91
C GLU A 116 8.98 -18.50 13.88
N SER A 117 8.39 -18.08 15.00
CA SER A 117 7.00 -17.64 15.03
C SER A 117 6.85 -16.19 14.58
N THR A 118 5.84 -15.91 13.78
CA THR A 118 5.51 -14.55 13.32
C THR A 118 4.35 -13.98 14.12
N PHE A 119 4.55 -12.76 14.61
CA PHE A 119 3.60 -12.02 15.41
C PHE A 119 3.28 -10.70 14.73
N ALA A 120 2.08 -10.20 14.99
CA ALA A 120 1.64 -8.90 14.54
C ALA A 120 1.08 -8.10 15.71
N ILE A 121 1.33 -6.80 15.68
CA ILE A 121 0.76 -5.82 16.60
C ILE A 121 -0.08 -4.87 15.79
N VAL A 122 -1.34 -4.71 16.18
CA VAL A 122 -2.29 -3.79 15.54
C VAL A 122 -2.63 -2.69 16.51
N GLY A 123 -2.48 -1.43 16.08
CA GLY A 123 -2.91 -0.27 16.83
C GLY A 123 -4.37 0.06 16.55
N SER A 124 -5.17 0.21 17.60
CA SER A 124 -6.56 0.63 17.56
C SER A 124 -6.70 1.97 18.29
N GLY A 125 -6.90 3.03 17.49
CA GLY A 125 -7.14 4.36 18.04
C GLY A 125 -8.51 4.48 18.69
N ALA A 126 -9.51 3.66 18.30
CA ALA A 126 -10.85 3.72 18.87
C ALA A 126 -10.99 2.91 20.17
N ASP A 127 -10.21 1.84 20.33
CA ASP A 127 -10.16 1.09 21.59
C ASP A 127 -9.06 1.61 22.54
N ASN A 128 -8.27 2.62 22.11
CA ASN A 128 -7.15 3.18 22.86
C ASN A 128 -6.15 2.09 23.29
N GLY A 129 -5.75 1.25 22.34
CA GLY A 129 -4.93 0.11 22.67
C GLY A 129 -4.27 -0.56 21.49
N ILE A 130 -3.58 -1.65 21.79
CA ILE A 130 -2.97 -2.54 20.81
C ILE A 130 -3.49 -3.96 20.98
N GLN A 131 -3.65 -4.66 19.85
CA GLN A 131 -3.88 -6.09 19.77
C GLN A 131 -2.57 -6.78 19.39
N LEU A 132 -2.11 -7.72 20.23
CA LEU A 132 -1.06 -8.67 19.88
C LEU A 132 -1.70 -9.97 19.38
N MET A 133 -1.21 -10.48 18.26
CA MET A 133 -1.70 -11.71 17.65
C MET A 133 -0.58 -12.55 17.02
N ASN A 134 -0.79 -13.86 16.99
CA ASN A 134 0.03 -14.82 16.28
C ASN A 134 -0.47 -14.93 14.84
N VAL A 135 0.43 -14.79 13.88
CA VAL A 135 0.17 -14.93 12.44
C VAL A 135 1.11 -15.95 11.79
N SER A 136 1.73 -16.84 12.58
CA SER A 136 2.52 -17.97 12.08
C SER A 136 1.71 -18.92 11.20
N ASP A 137 0.39 -19.00 11.41
CA ASP A 137 -0.55 -19.52 10.42
C ASP A 137 -1.38 -18.34 9.87
N PRO A 138 -1.09 -17.87 8.64
CA PRO A 138 -1.76 -16.69 8.06
C PRO A 138 -3.22 -16.97 7.70
N TYR A 139 -3.64 -18.24 7.66
CA TYR A 139 -5.02 -18.64 7.39
C TYR A 139 -5.86 -18.72 8.67
N SER A 140 -5.21 -18.75 9.84
CA SER A 140 -5.88 -18.83 11.13
C SER A 140 -5.16 -17.96 12.18
N PRO A 141 -5.23 -16.62 12.05
CA PRO A 141 -4.63 -15.72 13.03
C PRO A 141 -5.26 -15.91 14.41
N VAL A 142 -4.43 -15.82 15.46
CA VAL A 142 -4.86 -16.07 16.85
C VAL A 142 -4.56 -14.86 17.74
N ALA A 143 -5.57 -14.37 18.45
CA ALA A 143 -5.39 -13.33 19.47
C ALA A 143 -4.55 -13.86 20.64
N LEU A 144 -3.48 -13.14 21.00
CA LEU A 144 -2.60 -13.52 22.11
C LEU A 144 -2.77 -12.65 23.34
N GLY A 145 -2.98 -11.35 23.14
CA GLY A 145 -3.07 -10.41 24.24
C GLY A 145 -3.33 -9.00 23.75
N THR A 146 -3.58 -8.11 24.71
CA THR A 146 -3.90 -6.71 24.46
C THR A 146 -3.18 -5.83 25.47
N ALA A 147 -2.92 -4.59 25.08
CA ALA A 147 -2.57 -3.53 26.03
C ALA A 147 -3.52 -2.36 25.76
N GLN A 148 -4.25 -1.97 26.80
CA GLN A 148 -5.30 -0.95 26.73
C GLN A 148 -4.92 0.20 27.65
N ASP A 149 -5.27 1.41 27.23
CA ASP A 149 -5.13 2.60 28.05
C ASP A 149 -5.83 2.45 29.41
N ASP A 150 -5.16 2.93 30.45
CA ASP A 150 -5.52 2.83 31.87
C ASP A 150 -5.71 1.40 32.42
N VAL A 151 -5.24 0.37 31.69
CA VAL A 151 -5.21 -1.02 32.15
C VAL A 151 -3.76 -1.45 32.37
N GLY A 152 -3.48 -2.23 33.42
CA GLY A 152 -2.19 -2.90 33.58
C GLY A 152 -0.95 -1.99 33.59
N ASN A 153 -1.11 -0.74 34.04
CA ASN A 153 -0.08 0.31 34.06
C ASN A 153 0.26 0.93 32.68
N PHE A 154 -0.55 0.69 31.64
CA PHE A 154 -0.45 1.35 30.35
C PHE A 154 -1.31 2.63 30.33
N SER A 155 -0.75 3.79 30.70
CA SER A 155 -1.52 5.07 30.82
C SER A 155 -1.26 6.08 29.69
N THR A 156 -0.68 5.62 28.57
CA THR A 156 -0.26 6.49 27.45
C THR A 156 -0.70 5.95 26.09
N LEU A 157 -1.67 5.03 26.07
CA LEU A 157 -2.16 4.38 24.85
C LEU A 157 -3.43 5.04 24.28
N ALA A 158 -3.94 6.10 24.92
CA ALA A 158 -4.98 6.97 24.37
C ALA A 158 -4.64 7.39 22.93
N GLY A 159 -5.47 6.99 21.96
CA GLY A 159 -5.27 7.33 20.55
C GLY A 159 -4.06 6.66 19.88
N ALA A 160 -3.63 5.49 20.34
CA ALA A 160 -2.56 4.72 19.70
C ALA A 160 -2.82 4.54 18.19
N SER A 161 -2.04 5.25 17.38
CA SER A 161 -2.21 5.34 15.93
C SER A 161 -1.12 4.61 15.15
N GLY A 162 0.07 4.45 15.74
CA GLY A 162 1.22 3.85 15.08
C GLY A 162 1.89 2.80 15.96
N VAL A 163 2.24 1.66 15.36
CA VAL A 163 3.09 0.64 15.96
C VAL A 163 4.29 0.41 15.05
N ALA A 164 5.47 0.26 15.65
CA ALA A 164 6.70 -0.09 14.95
C ALA A 164 7.49 -1.11 15.77
N THR A 165 8.25 -1.96 15.09
CA THR A 165 9.14 -2.95 15.72
C THR A 165 10.59 -2.58 15.40
N PHE A 166 11.50 -2.77 16.36
CA PHE A 166 12.94 -2.58 16.16
C PHE A 166 13.67 -3.87 16.54
N LYS A 167 14.64 -4.27 15.72
CA LYS A 167 15.57 -5.35 16.05
C LYS A 167 16.75 -4.73 16.81
N ILE A 168 17.11 -5.32 17.96
CA ILE A 168 18.31 -4.96 18.75
C ILE A 168 19.51 -5.74 18.21
#